data_AF-A0A968TPL4-F1
#
_entry.id   AF-A0A968TPL4-F1
#
_cell.length_a   1.000
_cell.length_b   1.000
_cell.length_c   1.000
_cell.angle_alpha   90.00
_cell.angle_beta   90.00
_cell.angle_gamma   90.00
#
_symmetry.space_group_name_H-M   'P 1'
#
loop_
_entity.id
_entity.type
_entity.pdbx_description
1 polymer ?
#
loop_
_entity_poly.entity_id
_entity_poly.type
_entity_poly.pdbx_seq_one_letter_code
_entity_poly.pdbx_strand_id
1 'polypeptide(L)'
;MTTLADRSTIAPAWDEQQITLSAATTALLHSIAKQHQLTLNTLMQGAFGLLLSRFTGETDVVFGATSAGRTLRDQRSRSLLPEAESMVGLFINTLPVRMQIAPQSPLISWLQQLQTAQSEAMQYEFTPLWEIQDGLNRSGTPLFDSILVFENYPIAPALLQSDRDLQITAVQVTEWTSFPLTVLVSGADQLTIKAKFDRHRLPSDTIDRLLQHFEILLEAIAQNPQKTLSAFSLLTSIEQQQRQDWNQTEADYPPTTIHQLFEAQVDRTPDAIAVIFADQQITYRELNARANQLAHDLRSRHIQPEDRVGICVERSIELAIGLLGILKAGAAYVPIDPSYPRERSDFMAQDAGVKVLLVRGAIDSGCFNLNMPIVDLLTFEAAQPLIPIP
;
A
#
# COMPACT_ATOMS: atom_id res chain seq x y z
N MET A 1 -6.24 -9.10 12.64
CA MET A 1 -7.03 -8.16 13.47
C MET A 1 -6.93 -8.61 14.92
N THR A 2 -5.90 -8.14 15.61
CA THR A 2 -5.77 -8.29 17.06
C THR A 2 -6.03 -6.90 17.61
N THR A 3 -7.12 -6.74 18.35
CA THR A 3 -7.47 -5.48 18.99
C THR A 3 -6.39 -5.13 20.02
N LEU A 4 -5.78 -3.95 19.86
CA LEU A 4 -4.71 -3.36 20.69
C LEU A 4 -5.18 -2.99 22.12
N ALA A 5 -6.06 -3.77 22.73
CA ALA A 5 -6.62 -3.53 24.06
C ALA A 5 -5.73 -4.08 25.20
N ASP A 6 -4.65 -4.79 24.89
CA ASP A 6 -3.72 -5.34 25.87
C ASP A 6 -2.54 -4.36 26.09
N ARG A 7 -2.82 -3.21 26.74
CA ARG A 7 -1.91 -2.05 26.85
C ARG A 7 -1.26 -1.87 28.23
N SER A 8 -1.29 -2.85 29.13
CA SER A 8 -0.85 -2.62 30.54
C SER A 8 0.06 -3.68 31.16
N THR A 9 0.58 -4.67 30.43
CA THR A 9 1.28 -5.82 31.05
C THR A 9 2.75 -5.99 30.68
N ILE A 10 3.30 -5.22 29.73
CA ILE A 10 4.71 -5.35 29.32
C ILE A 10 5.41 -4.00 29.52
N ALA A 11 6.47 -3.98 30.32
CA ALA A 11 7.32 -2.80 30.46
C ALA A 11 7.96 -2.49 29.10
N PRO A 12 7.90 -1.23 28.61
CA PRO A 12 8.43 -0.89 27.30
C PRO A 12 9.94 -1.18 27.24
N ALA A 13 10.34 -1.89 26.19
CA ALA A 13 11.75 -2.14 25.89
C ALA A 13 12.22 -1.02 24.95
N TRP A 14 12.63 0.10 25.54
CA TRP A 14 13.01 1.26 24.76
C TRP A 14 14.36 1.08 24.05
N ASP A 15 14.46 1.61 22.83
CA ASP A 15 15.71 1.74 22.07
C ASP A 15 15.83 3.14 21.47
N GLU A 16 17.04 3.46 20.98
CA GLU A 16 17.27 4.65 20.18
C GLU A 16 18.14 4.38 18.95
N GLN A 17 17.80 5.04 17.86
CA GLN A 17 18.55 5.05 16.60
C GLN A 17 18.64 6.48 16.09
N GLN A 18 19.68 6.79 15.32
CA GLN A 18 19.86 8.15 14.80
C GLN A 18 20.57 8.16 13.45
N ILE A 19 20.32 9.22 12.71
CA ILE A 19 21.02 9.60 11.48
C ILE A 19 21.45 11.06 11.58
N THR A 20 22.46 11.44 10.81
CA THR A 20 22.94 12.83 10.74
C THR A 20 22.98 13.26 9.28
N LEU A 21 22.23 14.30 8.96
CA LEU A 21 22.22 14.86 7.61
C LEU A 21 23.57 15.50 7.29
N SER A 22 23.95 15.46 6.02
CA SER A 22 25.13 16.18 5.55
C SER A 22 24.99 17.69 5.81
N ALA A 23 26.13 18.37 6.03
CA ALA A 23 26.14 19.83 6.19
C ALA A 23 25.57 20.54 4.95
N ALA A 24 25.79 19.98 3.75
CA ALA A 24 25.25 20.51 2.51
C ALA A 24 23.71 20.41 2.46
N THR A 25 23.14 19.25 2.80
CA THR A 25 21.69 19.06 2.89
C THR A 25 21.09 19.99 3.94
N THR A 26 21.70 20.06 5.12
CA THR A 26 21.26 20.95 6.20
C THR A 26 21.24 22.42 5.77
N ALA A 27 22.31 22.91 5.13
CA ALA A 27 22.39 24.29 4.64
C ALA A 27 21.33 24.59 3.57
N LEU A 28 21.06 23.64 2.66
CA LEU A 28 20.00 23.77 1.65
C LEU A 28 18.60 23.85 2.29
N LEU A 29 18.31 23.01 3.28
CA LEU A 29 17.04 23.06 4.01
C LEU A 29 16.83 24.40 4.73
N HIS A 30 17.87 24.92 5.39
CA HIS A 30 17.86 26.27 5.97
C HIS A 30 17.63 27.35 4.92
N SER A 31 18.28 27.25 3.76
CA SER A 31 18.11 28.19 2.65
C SER A 31 16.68 28.17 2.10
N ILE A 32 16.09 26.98 1.91
CA ILE A 32 14.71 26.80 1.46
C ILE A 32 13.74 27.43 2.46
N ALA A 33 13.93 27.13 3.75
CA ALA A 33 13.12 27.70 4.82
C ALA A 33 13.15 29.24 4.76
N LYS A 34 14.35 29.83 4.70
CA LYS A 34 14.54 31.28 4.60
C LYS A 34 13.93 31.88 3.32
N GLN A 35 14.19 31.28 2.16
CA GLN A 35 13.73 31.76 0.86
C GLN A 35 12.20 31.81 0.77
N HIS A 36 11.52 30.79 1.32
CA HIS A 36 10.07 30.66 1.25
C HIS A 36 9.33 31.17 2.49
N GLN A 37 10.04 31.87 3.40
CA GLN A 37 9.53 32.38 4.68
C GLN A 37 8.88 31.28 5.55
N LEU A 38 9.48 30.08 5.51
CA LEU A 38 9.13 28.95 6.36
C LEU A 38 10.11 28.86 7.55
N THR A 39 9.66 28.28 8.66
CA THR A 39 10.58 27.82 9.71
C THR A 39 11.13 26.44 9.37
N LEU A 40 12.35 26.13 9.84
CA LEU A 40 12.91 24.80 9.69
C LEU A 40 12.04 23.75 10.41
N ASN A 41 11.47 24.09 11.57
CA ASN A 41 10.52 23.24 12.28
C ASN A 41 9.30 22.87 11.41
N THR A 42 8.69 23.86 10.72
CA THR A 42 7.59 23.60 9.77
C THR A 42 7.99 22.61 8.69
N LEU A 43 9.19 22.79 8.11
CA LEU A 43 9.71 21.89 7.08
C LEU A 43 9.87 20.47 7.62
N MET A 44 10.50 20.30 8.79
CA MET A 44 10.71 18.99 9.40
C MET A 44 9.39 18.31 9.77
N GLN A 45 8.43 19.06 10.33
CA GLN A 45 7.09 18.56 10.60
C GLN A 45 6.37 18.13 9.33
N GLY A 46 6.42 18.93 8.26
CA GLY A 46 5.81 18.57 6.98
C GLY A 46 6.44 17.32 6.36
N ALA A 47 7.77 17.22 6.40
CA ALA A 47 8.47 16.02 5.91
C ALA A 47 8.12 14.79 6.77
N PHE A 48 8.01 14.92 8.10
CA PHE A 48 7.56 13.84 8.97
C PHE A 48 6.10 13.43 8.72
N GLY A 49 5.19 14.39 8.54
CA GLY A 49 3.80 14.10 8.18
C GLY A 49 3.67 13.38 6.84
N LEU A 50 4.44 13.80 5.83
CA LEU A 50 4.50 13.12 4.54
C LEU A 50 5.08 11.69 4.67
N LEU A 51 6.11 11.50 5.49
CA LEU A 51 6.67 10.19 5.79
C LEU A 51 5.62 9.27 6.43
N LEU A 52 4.93 9.74 7.48
CA LEU A 52 3.85 8.99 8.13
C LEU A 52 2.77 8.58 7.13
N SER A 53 2.34 9.50 6.26
CA SER A 53 1.34 9.23 5.22
C SER A 53 1.76 8.07 4.30
N ARG A 54 3.04 7.96 3.96
CA ARG A 54 3.54 6.84 3.13
C ARG A 54 3.61 5.52 3.88
N PHE A 55 3.92 5.54 5.18
CA PHE A 55 3.99 4.34 6.00
C PHE A 55 2.61 3.81 6.39
N THR A 56 1.63 4.69 6.59
CA THR A 56 0.26 4.31 6.96
C THR A 56 -0.65 4.10 5.75
N GLY A 57 -0.33 4.71 4.60
CA GLY A 57 -1.21 4.78 3.44
C GLY A 57 -2.34 5.81 3.57
N GLU A 58 -2.36 6.58 4.67
CA GLU A 58 -3.41 7.55 4.98
C GLU A 58 -3.04 8.96 4.48
N THR A 59 -4.03 9.69 3.96
CA THR A 59 -3.87 11.10 3.55
C THR A 59 -4.24 12.10 4.63
N ASP A 60 -4.71 11.65 5.79
CA ASP A 60 -5.03 12.48 6.95
C ASP A 60 -4.29 11.92 8.15
N VAL A 61 -3.20 12.58 8.54
CA VAL A 61 -2.30 12.10 9.59
C VAL A 61 -2.28 13.04 10.78
N VAL A 62 -2.13 12.48 11.97
CA VAL A 62 -1.99 13.23 13.23
C VAL A 62 -0.76 12.72 13.98
N PHE A 63 0.10 13.64 14.40
CA PHE A 63 1.21 13.39 15.31
C PHE A 63 1.30 14.52 16.33
N GLY A 64 2.03 14.33 17.43
CA GLY A 64 2.25 15.39 18.41
C GLY A 64 3.48 16.23 18.06
N ALA A 65 3.41 17.54 18.26
CA ALA A 65 4.58 18.41 18.25
C ALA A 65 4.70 19.11 19.59
N THR A 66 5.94 19.30 20.05
CA THR A 66 6.21 20.05 21.28
C THR A 66 6.29 21.54 20.97
N SER A 67 5.61 22.36 21.77
CA SER A 67 5.86 23.80 21.81
C SER A 67 6.53 24.23 23.11
N ALA A 68 7.27 25.33 23.04
CA ALA A 68 7.92 25.91 24.22
C ALA A 68 6.93 26.39 25.29
N GLY A 69 5.70 26.77 24.92
CA GLY A 69 4.66 27.26 25.84
C GLY A 69 5.05 28.55 26.54
N ARG A 70 5.96 29.35 25.95
CA ARG A 70 6.46 30.62 26.52
C ARG A 70 5.91 31.85 25.81
N THR A 71 5.16 31.67 24.71
CA THR A 71 4.61 32.76 23.91
C THR A 71 3.17 33.07 24.32
N LEU A 72 2.96 33.74 25.45
CA LEU A 72 1.61 34.16 25.87
C LEU A 72 1.33 35.56 25.33
N ARG A 73 0.34 35.72 24.45
CA ARG A 73 0.02 37.01 23.79
C ARG A 73 -1.41 37.47 24.08
N ASP A 74 -1.61 38.78 24.21
CA ASP A 74 -2.95 39.39 24.28
C ASP A 74 -3.56 39.55 22.88
N GLN A 75 -4.83 39.99 22.83
CA GLN A 75 -5.56 40.26 21.58
C GLN A 75 -4.92 41.34 20.69
N ARG A 76 -3.93 42.08 21.20
CA ARG A 76 -3.16 43.12 20.48
C ARG A 76 -1.73 42.66 20.17
N SER A 77 -1.49 41.33 20.21
CA SER A 77 -0.21 40.67 19.94
C SER A 77 0.93 41.06 20.89
N ARG A 78 0.63 41.64 22.06
CA ARG A 78 1.64 41.96 23.08
C ARG A 78 1.91 40.74 23.94
N SER A 79 3.17 40.51 24.29
CA SER A 79 3.51 39.46 25.24
C SER A 79 2.90 39.78 26.61
N LEU A 80 2.05 38.88 27.11
CA LEU A 80 1.47 38.90 28.45
C LEU A 80 2.47 38.39 29.50
N LEU A 81 3.54 37.71 29.07
CA LEU A 81 4.66 37.26 29.91
C LEU A 81 5.99 37.67 29.25
N PRO A 82 6.42 38.94 29.36
CA PRO A 82 7.63 39.44 28.71
C PRO A 82 8.92 38.72 29.17
N GLU A 83 8.93 38.22 30.40
CA GLU A 83 10.06 37.51 31.01
C GLU A 83 9.93 35.98 30.88
N ALA A 84 8.97 35.47 30.10
CA ALA A 84 8.74 34.04 29.97
C ALA A 84 10.00 33.27 29.58
N GLU A 85 10.90 33.84 28.78
CA GLU A 85 12.15 33.18 28.34
C GLU A 85 13.15 32.91 29.49
N SER A 86 13.12 33.69 30.57
CA SER A 86 14.02 33.52 31.72
C SER A 86 13.37 32.78 32.90
N MET A 87 12.07 32.48 32.82
CA MET A 87 11.34 31.79 33.89
C MET A 87 11.70 30.30 33.97
N VAL A 88 11.88 29.80 35.19
CA VAL A 88 12.05 28.37 35.46
C VAL A 88 10.71 27.77 35.86
N GLY A 89 10.26 26.74 35.14
CA GLY A 89 8.97 26.10 35.38
C GLY A 89 8.55 25.16 34.24
N LEU A 90 7.39 24.53 34.40
CA LEU A 90 6.78 23.69 33.36
C LEU A 90 6.04 24.58 32.34
N PHE A 91 6.62 24.69 31.15
CA PHE A 91 6.03 25.44 30.03
C PHE A 91 5.79 24.57 28.80
N ILE A 92 6.67 23.58 28.55
CA ILE A 92 6.56 22.73 27.37
C ILE A 92 5.20 22.04 27.31
N ASN A 93 4.56 22.10 26.14
CA ASN A 93 3.28 21.44 25.90
C ASN A 93 3.37 20.58 24.63
N THR A 94 2.56 19.53 24.55
CA THR A 94 2.47 18.66 23.37
C THR A 94 1.11 18.84 22.72
N LEU A 95 1.11 19.28 21.46
CA LEU A 95 -0.11 19.61 20.73
C LEU A 95 -0.27 18.69 19.52
N PRO A 96 -1.50 18.27 19.18
CA PRO A 96 -1.75 17.53 17.95
C PRO A 96 -1.52 18.41 16.73
N VAL A 97 -0.74 17.92 15.78
CA VAL A 97 -0.59 18.47 14.44
C VAL A 97 -1.29 17.52 13.48
N ARG A 98 -2.42 17.96 12.93
CA ARG A 98 -3.15 17.24 11.88
C ARG A 98 -2.77 17.79 10.53
N MET A 99 -2.44 16.92 9.59
CA MET A 99 -2.10 17.28 8.21
C MET A 99 -2.95 16.51 7.23
N GLN A 100 -3.51 17.23 6.25
CA GLN A 100 -4.08 16.64 5.05
C GLN A 100 -3.03 16.64 3.94
N ILE A 101 -2.70 15.46 3.44
CA ILE A 101 -1.76 15.23 2.35
C ILE A 101 -2.56 15.09 1.06
N ALA A 102 -2.53 16.13 0.24
CA ALA A 102 -3.04 16.09 -1.13
C ALA A 102 -1.86 15.78 -2.08
N PRO A 103 -1.79 14.59 -2.72
CA PRO A 103 -0.59 14.14 -3.44
C PRO A 103 -0.11 15.11 -4.54
N GLN A 104 -1.03 15.83 -5.18
CA GLN A 104 -0.73 16.76 -6.27
C GLN A 104 -0.40 18.19 -5.80
N SER A 105 -0.47 18.47 -4.49
CA SER A 105 -0.12 19.79 -3.97
C SER A 105 1.38 20.06 -4.14
N PRO A 106 1.77 21.28 -4.57
CA PRO A 106 3.17 21.72 -4.52
C PRO A 106 3.67 21.74 -3.07
N LEU A 107 4.88 21.22 -2.83
CA LEU A 107 5.45 21.12 -1.48
C LEU A 107 5.47 22.47 -0.76
N ILE A 108 6.01 23.51 -1.39
CA ILE A 108 6.16 24.82 -0.75
C ILE A 108 4.81 25.40 -0.34
N SER A 109 3.82 25.36 -1.22
CA SER A 109 2.47 25.87 -0.92
C SER A 109 1.82 25.10 0.23
N TRP A 110 2.00 23.79 0.27
CA TRP A 110 1.50 22.94 1.35
C TRP A 110 2.19 23.24 2.69
N LEU A 111 3.52 23.42 2.71
CA LEU A 111 4.25 23.81 3.91
C LEU A 111 3.86 25.22 4.41
N GLN A 112 3.57 26.14 3.49
CA GLN A 112 3.08 27.47 3.86
C GLN A 112 1.70 27.40 4.53
N GLN A 113 0.78 26.59 3.99
CA GLN A 113 -0.53 26.34 4.62
C GLN A 113 -0.37 25.72 6.00
N LEU A 114 0.53 24.75 6.16
CA LEU A 114 0.85 24.17 7.45
C LEU A 114 1.36 25.22 8.45
N GLN A 115 2.26 26.10 8.03
CA GLN A 115 2.77 27.17 8.90
C GLN A 115 1.69 28.14 9.32
N THR A 116 0.80 28.53 8.39
CA THR A 116 -0.35 29.38 8.69
C THR A 116 -1.25 28.73 9.73
N ALA A 117 -1.62 27.46 9.54
CA ALA A 117 -2.44 26.71 10.49
C ALA A 117 -1.76 26.59 11.87
N GLN A 118 -0.45 26.34 11.92
CA GLN A 118 0.29 26.31 13.19
C GLN A 118 0.32 27.69 13.87
N SER A 119 0.50 28.76 13.11
CA SER A 119 0.50 30.12 13.64
C SER A 119 -0.86 30.52 14.21
N GLU A 120 -1.95 30.09 13.57
CA GLU A 120 -3.32 30.26 14.09
C GLU A 120 -3.56 29.42 15.35
N ALA A 121 -2.98 28.22 15.42
CA ALA A 121 -3.08 27.35 16.59
C ALA A 121 -2.27 27.85 17.80
N MET A 122 -1.24 28.70 17.61
CA MET A 122 -0.41 29.25 18.70
C MET A 122 -1.21 29.98 19.77
N GLN A 123 -2.36 30.57 19.43
CA GLN A 123 -3.22 31.23 20.44
C GLN A 123 -3.84 30.24 21.45
N TYR A 124 -3.84 28.95 21.12
CA TYR A 124 -4.32 27.84 21.96
C TYR A 124 -3.18 26.95 22.47
N GLU A 125 -1.93 27.40 22.39
CA GLU A 125 -0.74 26.58 22.70
C GLU A 125 -0.68 26.11 24.16
N PHE A 126 -1.42 26.78 25.05
CA PHE A 126 -1.50 26.47 26.47
C PHE A 126 -2.55 25.40 26.82
N THR A 127 -3.40 25.01 25.87
CA THR A 127 -4.44 24.01 26.11
C THR A 127 -3.79 22.63 26.36
N PRO A 128 -3.99 22.02 27.53
CA PRO A 128 -3.43 20.71 27.82
C PRO A 128 -3.97 19.64 26.87
N LEU A 129 -3.13 18.66 26.50
CA LEU A 129 -3.53 17.58 25.59
C LEU A 129 -4.78 16.81 26.07
N TRP A 130 -4.91 16.60 27.39
CA TRP A 130 -6.08 15.91 27.96
C TRP A 130 -7.38 16.69 27.77
N GLU A 131 -7.34 18.02 27.77
CA GLU A 131 -8.50 18.88 27.54
C GLU A 131 -8.89 18.85 26.05
N ILE A 132 -7.91 18.80 25.16
CA ILE A 132 -8.15 18.58 23.71
C ILE A 132 -8.80 17.21 23.48
N GLN A 133 -8.33 16.17 24.16
CA GLN A 133 -8.92 14.83 24.09
C GLN A 133 -10.37 14.81 24.58
N ASP A 134 -10.65 15.49 25.69
CA ASP A 134 -11.99 15.58 26.26
C ASP A 134 -12.97 16.32 25.34
N GLY A 135 -12.55 17.47 24.80
CA GLY A 135 -13.34 18.23 23.82
C GLY A 135 -13.65 17.46 22.52
N LEU A 136 -12.87 16.43 22.20
CA LEU A 136 -13.10 15.53 21.06
C LEU A 136 -13.93 14.28 21.43
N ASN A 137 -14.41 14.14 22.67
CA ASN A 137 -15.02 12.92 23.22
C ASN A 137 -14.10 11.69 23.09
N ARG A 138 -12.80 11.88 23.29
CA ARG A 138 -11.74 10.88 23.15
C ARG A 138 -10.93 10.70 24.44
N SER A 139 -11.52 11.04 25.58
CA SER A 139 -10.89 10.95 26.90
C SER A 139 -10.35 9.55 27.15
N GLY A 140 -9.06 9.45 27.52
CA GLY A 140 -8.37 8.18 27.73
C GLY A 140 -7.90 7.46 26.46
N THR A 141 -8.18 7.99 25.26
CA THR A 141 -7.65 7.46 23.99
C THR A 141 -6.57 8.38 23.41
N PRO A 142 -5.35 7.88 23.11
CA PRO A 142 -4.33 8.68 22.44
C PRO A 142 -4.84 9.26 21.11
N LEU A 143 -4.55 10.54 20.85
CA LEU A 143 -4.82 11.18 19.55
C LEU A 143 -3.75 10.83 18.51
N PHE A 144 -2.55 10.52 18.99
CA PHE A 144 -1.39 10.17 18.18
C PHE A 144 -0.48 9.23 18.99
N ASP A 145 0.25 8.38 18.27
CA ASP A 145 1.25 7.46 18.83
C ASP A 145 2.69 7.93 18.56
N SER A 146 2.87 8.98 17.75
CA SER A 146 4.19 9.53 17.44
C SER A 146 4.26 11.02 17.74
N ILE A 147 5.45 11.48 18.13
CA ILE A 147 5.73 12.89 18.29
C ILE A 147 7.00 13.31 17.56
N LEU A 148 7.02 14.56 17.08
CA LEU A 148 8.22 15.23 16.56
C LEU A 148 8.61 16.36 17.52
N VAL A 149 9.84 16.33 18.01
CA VAL A 149 10.44 17.35 18.86
C VAL A 149 11.52 18.07 18.06
N PHE A 150 11.44 19.40 18.01
CA PHE A 150 12.46 20.23 17.35
C PHE A 150 13.19 21.08 18.38
N GLU A 151 14.46 20.79 18.62
CA GLU A 151 15.29 21.50 19.60
C GLU A 151 16.06 22.65 18.95
N ASN A 152 15.63 23.89 19.23
CA ASN A 152 16.28 25.10 18.74
C ASN A 152 17.56 25.48 19.53
N TYR A 153 17.84 24.83 20.67
CA TYR A 153 18.96 25.19 21.55
C TYR A 153 19.71 23.95 22.02
N PRO A 154 20.94 23.71 21.54
CA PRO A 154 21.73 22.63 22.08
C PRO A 154 22.25 23.05 23.47
N ILE A 155 21.72 22.44 24.52
CA ILE A 155 22.14 22.68 25.92
C ILE A 155 23.60 22.23 26.11
N ALA A 156 24.02 21.16 25.43
CA ALA A 156 25.31 20.52 25.64
C ALA A 156 26.53 21.38 25.22
N PRO A 157 26.63 21.98 24.02
CA PRO A 157 27.78 22.80 23.63
C PRO A 157 28.00 24.00 24.56
N ALA A 158 26.92 24.64 25.04
CA ALA A 158 27.01 25.76 25.97
C ALA A 158 27.56 25.36 27.35
N LEU A 159 27.32 24.11 27.79
CA LEU A 159 27.86 23.57 29.04
C LEU A 159 29.31 23.07 28.87
N LEU A 160 29.65 22.52 27.70
CA LEU A 160 30.97 21.97 27.38
C LEU A 160 32.02 23.07 27.12
N GLN A 161 31.60 24.28 26.74
CA GLN A 161 32.48 25.44 26.50
C GLN A 161 32.73 26.30 27.75
N SER A 162 32.63 25.72 28.96
CA SER A 162 32.85 26.50 30.19
C SER A 162 34.34 26.60 30.54
N ASP A 163 34.82 27.84 30.71
CA ASP A 163 36.19 28.23 31.06
C ASP A 163 36.48 27.99 32.57
N ARG A 164 36.17 26.78 33.05
CA ARG A 164 36.27 26.38 34.46
C ARG A 164 37.36 25.31 34.64
N ASP A 165 37.96 25.26 35.82
CA ASP A 165 38.91 24.20 36.25
C ASP A 165 38.31 22.78 36.21
N LEU A 166 36.98 22.67 36.05
CA LEU A 166 36.24 21.42 35.90
C LEU A 166 35.71 21.29 34.47
N GLN A 167 36.21 20.30 33.73
CA GLN A 167 35.73 19.99 32.38
C GLN A 167 34.61 18.96 32.43
N ILE A 168 33.45 19.32 31.88
CA ILE A 168 32.39 18.36 31.57
C ILE A 168 32.80 17.67 30.27
N THR A 169 32.96 16.34 30.30
CA THR A 169 33.41 15.56 29.13
C THR A 169 32.24 14.99 28.33
N ALA A 170 31.10 14.75 28.99
CA ALA A 170 29.86 14.29 28.36
C ALA A 170 28.65 14.68 29.21
N VAL A 171 27.53 14.93 28.53
CA VAL A 171 26.20 15.06 29.14
C VAL A 171 25.30 14.02 28.49
N GLN A 172 24.71 13.14 29.30
CA GLN A 172 23.71 12.18 28.85
C GLN A 172 22.37 12.54 29.49
N VAL A 173 21.35 12.74 28.65
CA VAL A 173 19.98 12.99 29.07
C VAL A 173 19.12 11.82 28.58
N THR A 174 18.62 11.03 29.52
CA THR A 174 17.68 9.94 29.21
C THR A 174 16.27 10.41 29.49
N GLU A 175 15.58 10.82 28.43
CA GLU A 175 14.14 11.11 28.45
C GLU A 175 13.37 9.98 27.76
N TRP A 176 12.48 9.34 28.51
CA TRP A 176 11.49 8.40 28.00
C TRP A 176 10.15 9.12 27.96
N THR A 177 9.56 9.25 26.77
CA THR A 177 8.21 9.81 26.63
C THR A 177 7.19 8.67 26.71
N SER A 178 5.93 9.00 26.97
CA SER A 178 4.84 8.02 26.94
C SER A 178 4.42 7.61 25.53
N PHE A 179 5.09 8.12 24.48
CA PHE A 179 4.75 7.88 23.08
C PHE A 179 5.65 6.78 22.51
N PRO A 180 5.09 5.75 21.85
CA PRO A 180 5.88 4.64 21.32
C PRO A 180 6.89 5.05 20.26
N LEU A 181 6.75 6.22 19.60
CA LEU A 181 7.79 6.81 18.76
C LEU A 181 7.97 8.29 19.09
N THR A 182 9.20 8.69 19.41
CA THR A 182 9.62 10.08 19.56
C THR A 182 10.75 10.36 18.59
N VAL A 183 10.51 11.26 17.64
CA VAL A 183 11.52 11.72 16.69
C VAL A 183 12.02 13.08 17.15
N LEU A 184 13.29 13.17 17.49
CA LEU A 184 13.97 14.38 17.91
C LEU A 184 14.85 14.91 16.78
N VAL A 185 14.69 16.17 16.43
CA VAL A 185 15.54 16.89 15.49
C VAL A 185 16.33 17.96 16.25
N SER A 186 17.64 17.92 16.15
CA SER A 186 18.53 18.89 16.81
C SER A 186 19.78 19.18 15.98
N GLY A 187 20.52 20.23 16.35
CA GLY A 187 21.73 20.67 15.64
C GLY A 187 21.51 21.90 14.76
N ALA A 188 22.61 22.58 14.42
CA ALA A 188 22.60 23.81 13.61
C ALA A 188 23.24 23.58 12.24
N ASP A 189 24.54 23.27 12.22
CA ASP A 189 25.31 23.06 10.99
C ASP A 189 25.03 21.70 10.33
N GLN A 190 24.78 20.69 11.15
CA GLN A 190 24.31 19.37 10.73
C GLN A 190 23.14 18.97 11.61
N LEU A 191 22.00 18.69 10.97
CA LEU A 191 20.83 18.20 11.69
C LEU A 191 21.02 16.72 12.02
N THR A 192 20.82 16.38 13.29
CA THR A 192 20.71 15.01 13.77
C THR A 192 19.24 14.68 13.99
N ILE A 193 18.81 13.53 13.48
CA ILE A 193 17.46 13.00 13.66
C ILE A 193 17.59 11.73 14.49
N LYS A 194 17.08 11.76 15.72
CA LYS A 194 17.09 10.63 16.64
C LYS A 194 15.68 10.10 16.83
N ALA A 195 15.46 8.82 16.62
CA ALA A 195 14.24 8.12 16.97
C ALA A 195 14.42 7.35 18.28
N LYS A 196 13.58 7.63 19.27
CA LYS A 196 13.41 6.82 20.49
C LYS A 196 12.10 6.06 20.39
N PHE A 197 12.12 4.76 20.64
CA PHE A 197 10.95 3.93 20.35
C PHE A 197 10.81 2.70 21.26
N ASP A 198 9.57 2.23 21.42
CA ASP A 198 9.25 1.00 22.14
C ASP A 198 9.39 -0.20 21.19
N ARG A 199 10.43 -1.03 21.41
CA ARG A 199 10.76 -2.19 20.57
C ARG A 199 9.68 -3.26 20.54
N HIS A 200 8.81 -3.31 21.56
CA HIS A 200 7.68 -4.25 21.55
C HIS A 200 6.61 -3.84 20.54
N ARG A 201 6.52 -2.54 20.22
CA ARG A 201 5.54 -1.99 19.27
C ARG A 201 6.15 -1.71 17.90
N LEU A 202 7.44 -1.36 17.87
CA LEU A 202 8.15 -0.93 16.67
C LEU A 202 9.46 -1.71 16.55
N PRO A 203 9.55 -2.69 15.63
CA PRO A 203 10.80 -3.42 15.37
C PRO A 203 11.93 -2.46 14.96
N SER A 204 13.15 -2.71 15.46
CA SER A 204 14.31 -1.85 15.20
C SER A 204 14.62 -1.69 13.71
N ASP A 205 14.47 -2.74 12.89
CA ASP A 205 14.66 -2.68 11.44
C ASP A 205 13.67 -1.73 10.74
N THR A 206 12.48 -1.56 11.32
CA THR A 206 11.46 -0.63 10.82
C THR A 206 11.83 0.80 11.12
N ILE A 207 12.44 1.06 12.28
CA ILE A 207 12.91 2.40 12.64
C ILE A 207 14.16 2.78 11.84
N ASP A 208 15.07 1.84 11.59
CA ASP A 208 16.21 2.03 10.69
C ASP A 208 15.72 2.44 9.29
N ARG A 209 14.74 1.71 8.72
CA ARG A 209 14.13 2.07 7.43
C ARG A 209 13.44 3.43 7.49
N LEU A 210 12.69 3.72 8.55
CA LEU A 210 11.99 4.99 8.72
C LEU A 210 12.97 6.17 8.72
N LEU A 211 14.09 6.06 9.44
CA LEU A 211 15.13 7.10 9.45
C LEU A 211 15.79 7.25 8.07
N GLN A 212 16.15 6.16 7.40
CA GLN A 212 16.71 6.20 6.04
C GLN A 212 15.75 6.84 5.03
N HIS A 213 14.45 6.50 5.09
CA HIS A 213 13.43 7.12 4.26
C HIS A 213 13.25 8.60 4.58
N PHE A 214 13.38 8.98 5.86
CA PHE A 214 13.31 10.39 6.26
C PHE A 214 14.51 11.18 5.70
N GLU A 215 15.72 10.62 5.77
CA GLU A 215 16.93 11.19 5.16
C GLU A 215 16.74 11.42 3.66
N ILE A 216 16.37 10.38 2.91
CA ILE A 216 16.14 10.45 1.46
C ILE A 216 15.08 11.49 1.11
N LEU A 217 14.00 11.55 1.90
CA LEU A 217 12.95 12.53 1.69
C LEU A 217 13.49 13.96 1.85
N LEU A 218 14.25 14.22 2.91
CA LEU A 218 14.83 15.53 3.20
C LEU A 218 15.88 15.93 2.15
N GLU A 219 16.70 14.99 1.69
CA GLU A 219 17.63 15.21 0.58
C GLU A 219 16.91 15.54 -0.72
N ALA A 220 15.84 14.79 -1.04
CA ALA A 220 15.04 15.04 -2.22
C ALA A 220 14.33 16.40 -2.17
N ILE A 221 13.82 16.81 -1.00
CA ILE A 221 13.26 18.14 -0.75
C ILE A 221 14.33 19.21 -0.94
N ALA A 222 15.53 19.01 -0.37
CA ALA A 222 16.65 19.95 -0.47
C ALA A 222 17.09 20.18 -1.92
N GLN A 223 17.05 19.15 -2.76
CA GLN A 223 17.45 19.23 -4.16
C GLN A 223 16.35 19.82 -5.06
N ASN A 224 15.07 19.52 -4.81
CA ASN A 224 13.98 19.86 -5.71
C ASN A 224 12.69 20.28 -4.97
N PRO A 225 12.68 21.43 -4.28
CA PRO A 225 11.55 21.85 -3.45
C PRO A 225 10.28 22.22 -4.24
N GLN A 226 10.37 22.40 -5.56
CA GLN A 226 9.24 22.78 -6.41
C GLN A 226 8.35 21.61 -6.84
N LYS A 227 8.70 20.38 -6.45
CA LYS A 227 7.93 19.17 -6.78
C LYS A 227 6.61 19.10 -6.00
N THR A 228 5.69 18.29 -6.51
CA THR A 228 4.48 17.90 -5.79
C THR A 228 4.78 16.82 -4.75
N LEU A 229 3.93 16.68 -3.74
CA LEU A 229 4.11 15.71 -2.64
C LEU A 229 4.24 14.25 -3.13
N SER A 230 3.55 13.88 -4.22
CA SER A 230 3.62 12.54 -4.80
C SER A 230 4.95 12.22 -5.49
N ALA A 231 5.64 13.25 -5.98
CA ALA A 231 6.86 13.09 -6.77
C ALA A 231 8.12 12.79 -5.93
N PHE A 232 8.03 12.89 -4.60
CA PHE A 232 9.07 12.45 -3.70
C PHE A 232 8.98 10.93 -3.49
N SER A 233 10.03 10.22 -3.88
CA SER A 233 10.22 8.79 -3.62
C SER A 233 10.95 8.62 -2.30
N LEU A 234 10.52 7.64 -1.50
CA LEU A 234 11.21 7.25 -0.26
C LEU A 234 12.21 6.12 -0.48
N LEU A 235 12.12 5.41 -1.61
CA LEU A 235 12.90 4.20 -1.83
C LEU A 235 14.40 4.50 -1.89
N THR A 236 15.14 3.81 -1.03
CA THR A 236 16.60 3.69 -1.09
C THR A 236 17.03 3.05 -2.41
N SER A 237 18.30 3.22 -2.79
CA SER A 237 18.87 2.53 -3.96
C SER A 237 18.77 1.01 -3.82
N ILE A 238 18.93 0.49 -2.60
CA ILE A 238 18.80 -0.95 -2.28
C ILE A 238 17.37 -1.42 -2.53
N GLU A 239 16.36 -0.70 -2.05
CA GLU A 239 14.95 -1.06 -2.26
C GLU A 239 14.53 -0.92 -3.73
N GLN A 240 15.08 0.06 -4.45
CA GLN A 240 14.88 0.18 -5.90
C GLN A 240 15.42 -1.04 -6.63
N GLN A 241 16.60 -1.53 -6.25
CA GLN A 241 17.19 -2.76 -6.80
C GLN A 241 16.37 -3.98 -6.40
N GLN A 242 15.99 -4.12 -5.14
CA GLN A 242 15.16 -5.23 -4.66
C GLN A 242 13.83 -5.31 -5.43
N ARG A 243 13.21 -4.16 -5.73
CA ARG A 243 12.02 -4.09 -6.57
C ARG A 243 12.29 -4.60 -7.99
N GLN A 244 13.45 -4.31 -8.56
CA GLN A 244 13.83 -4.87 -9.87
C GLN A 244 14.01 -6.38 -9.77
N ASP A 245 14.73 -6.86 -8.74
CA ASP A 245 15.02 -8.28 -8.53
C ASP A 245 13.73 -9.10 -8.35
N TRP A 246 12.75 -8.60 -7.60
CA TRP A 246 11.43 -9.23 -7.49
C TRP A 246 10.65 -9.30 -8.80
N ASN A 247 10.93 -8.40 -9.75
CA ASN A 247 10.27 -8.35 -11.05
C ASN A 247 11.09 -9.03 -12.17
N GLN A 248 12.16 -9.75 -11.84
CA GLN A 248 12.89 -10.60 -12.79
C GLN A 248 12.11 -11.88 -13.10
N THR A 249 10.88 -11.73 -13.62
CA THR A 249 9.96 -12.83 -13.95
C THR A 249 9.88 -13.09 -15.46
N GLU A 250 10.75 -12.46 -16.25
CA GLU A 250 10.84 -12.69 -17.69
C GLU A 250 11.27 -14.12 -17.96
N ALA A 251 10.45 -14.85 -18.70
CA ALA A 251 10.70 -16.22 -19.11
C ALA A 251 10.21 -16.40 -20.53
N ASP A 252 11.00 -17.10 -21.35
CA ASP A 252 10.63 -17.41 -22.72
C ASP A 252 9.60 -18.54 -22.73
N TYR A 253 8.40 -18.25 -23.23
CA TYR A 253 7.34 -19.22 -23.43
C TYR A 253 7.06 -19.35 -24.93
N PRO A 254 6.87 -20.59 -25.44
CA PRO A 254 6.58 -20.78 -26.85
C PRO A 254 5.25 -20.09 -27.21
N PRO A 255 5.14 -19.47 -28.40
CA PRO A 255 3.92 -18.81 -28.88
C PRO A 255 2.90 -19.85 -29.39
N THR A 256 2.60 -20.85 -28.57
CA THR A 256 1.69 -21.97 -28.86
C THR A 256 0.46 -21.90 -27.98
N THR A 257 -0.68 -22.32 -28.51
CA THR A 257 -1.93 -22.39 -27.73
C THR A 257 -1.96 -23.64 -26.84
N ILE A 258 -2.79 -23.61 -25.80
CA ILE A 258 -2.99 -24.77 -24.91
C ILE A 258 -3.46 -26.01 -25.69
N HIS A 259 -4.37 -25.83 -26.66
CA HIS A 259 -4.89 -26.95 -27.46
C HIS A 259 -3.83 -27.53 -28.42
N GLN A 260 -2.89 -26.71 -28.93
CA GLN A 260 -1.76 -27.19 -29.72
C GLN A 260 -0.76 -27.98 -28.86
N LEU A 261 -0.47 -27.51 -27.64
CA LEU A 261 0.34 -28.27 -26.67
C LEU A 261 -0.32 -29.60 -26.31
N PHE A 262 -1.65 -29.62 -26.19
CA PHE A 262 -2.42 -30.84 -25.99
C PHE A 262 -2.31 -31.79 -27.20
N GLU A 263 -2.46 -31.30 -28.43
CA GLU A 263 -2.28 -32.12 -29.65
C GLU A 263 -0.87 -32.70 -29.76
N ALA A 264 0.16 -31.91 -29.46
CA ALA A 264 1.54 -32.41 -29.41
C ALA A 264 1.72 -33.53 -28.35
N GLN A 265 0.98 -33.47 -27.23
CA GLN A 265 0.98 -34.56 -26.24
C GLN A 265 0.22 -35.80 -26.75
N VAL A 266 -0.87 -35.61 -27.48
CA VAL A 266 -1.64 -36.70 -28.12
C VAL A 266 -0.76 -37.46 -29.10
N ASP A 267 0.05 -36.77 -29.90
CA ASP A 267 0.99 -37.40 -30.84
C ASP A 267 2.09 -38.20 -30.13
N ARG A 268 2.54 -37.74 -28.95
CA ARG A 268 3.61 -38.38 -28.18
C ARG A 268 3.16 -39.65 -27.47
N THR A 269 1.99 -39.63 -26.82
CA THR A 269 1.50 -40.75 -26.00
C THR A 269 -0.01 -40.96 -26.18
N PRO A 270 -0.46 -41.39 -27.38
CA PRO A 270 -1.88 -41.38 -27.73
C PRO A 270 -2.72 -42.32 -26.86
N ASP A 271 -2.17 -43.48 -26.49
CA ASP A 271 -2.91 -44.52 -25.77
C ASP A 271 -2.75 -44.40 -24.23
N ALA A 272 -2.06 -43.36 -23.75
CA ALA A 272 -2.00 -43.04 -22.33
C ALA A 272 -3.33 -42.43 -21.86
N ILE A 273 -3.70 -42.70 -20.61
CA ILE A 273 -4.90 -42.14 -19.99
C ILE A 273 -4.73 -40.63 -19.79
N ALA A 274 -5.67 -39.84 -20.33
CA ALA A 274 -5.66 -38.38 -20.22
C ALA A 274 -6.57 -37.88 -19.09
N VAL A 275 -7.76 -38.47 -18.95
CA VAL A 275 -8.75 -38.08 -17.94
C VAL A 275 -9.33 -39.33 -17.28
N ILE A 276 -9.45 -39.27 -15.96
CA ILE A 276 -10.12 -40.27 -15.13
C ILE A 276 -11.24 -39.56 -14.38
N PHE A 277 -12.45 -40.07 -14.48
CA PHE A 277 -13.59 -39.60 -13.72
C PHE A 277 -14.42 -40.78 -13.24
N ALA A 278 -14.49 -40.98 -11.93
CA ALA A 278 -15.06 -42.17 -11.31
C ALA A 278 -14.45 -43.47 -11.88
N ASP A 279 -15.28 -44.36 -12.44
CA ASP A 279 -14.91 -45.62 -13.07
C ASP A 279 -14.56 -45.49 -14.56
N GLN A 280 -14.72 -44.29 -15.14
CA GLN A 280 -14.48 -44.02 -16.55
C GLN A 280 -13.08 -43.45 -16.77
N GLN A 281 -12.45 -43.88 -17.85
CA GLN A 281 -11.15 -43.39 -18.29
C GLN A 281 -11.19 -43.17 -19.79
N ILE A 282 -10.51 -42.13 -20.25
CA ILE A 282 -10.36 -41.84 -21.68
C ILE A 282 -8.90 -41.53 -21.98
N THR A 283 -8.40 -42.09 -23.08
CA THR A 283 -7.03 -41.85 -23.56
C THR A 283 -6.87 -40.47 -24.18
N TYR A 284 -5.63 -40.02 -24.37
CA TYR A 284 -5.34 -38.79 -25.12
C TYR A 284 -5.95 -38.82 -26.53
N ARG A 285 -5.81 -39.95 -27.23
CA ARG A 285 -6.35 -40.16 -28.58
C ARG A 285 -7.87 -39.99 -28.62
N GLU A 286 -8.58 -40.64 -27.71
CA GLU A 286 -10.04 -40.60 -27.65
C GLU A 286 -10.56 -39.23 -27.24
N LEU A 287 -9.92 -38.58 -26.27
CA LEU A 287 -10.28 -37.22 -25.84
C LEU A 287 -10.07 -36.22 -26.98
N ASN A 288 -8.94 -36.30 -27.69
CA ASN A 288 -8.66 -35.44 -28.83
C ASN A 288 -9.66 -35.64 -29.97
N ALA A 289 -10.01 -36.90 -30.27
CA ALA A 289 -11.00 -37.21 -31.29
C ALA A 289 -12.36 -36.59 -30.97
N ARG A 290 -12.85 -36.74 -29.74
CA ARG A 290 -14.14 -36.15 -29.30
C ARG A 290 -14.09 -34.63 -29.25
N ALA A 291 -12.97 -34.04 -28.82
CA ALA A 291 -12.79 -32.59 -28.81
C ALA A 291 -12.74 -32.01 -30.24
N ASN A 292 -12.08 -32.69 -31.18
CA ASN A 292 -12.04 -32.29 -32.59
C ASN A 292 -13.45 -32.33 -33.20
N GLN A 293 -14.20 -33.40 -32.93
CA GLN A 293 -15.59 -33.54 -33.36
C GLN A 293 -16.46 -32.39 -32.88
N LEU A 294 -16.37 -32.04 -31.60
CA LEU A 294 -17.12 -30.91 -31.03
C LEU A 294 -16.70 -29.58 -31.66
N ALA A 295 -15.40 -29.38 -31.86
CA ALA A 295 -14.89 -28.15 -32.43
C ALA A 295 -15.34 -27.95 -33.89
N HIS A 296 -15.45 -29.02 -34.67
CA HIS A 296 -16.04 -28.99 -36.02
C HIS A 296 -17.54 -28.67 -35.98
N ASP A 297 -18.30 -29.27 -35.05
CA ASP A 297 -19.72 -28.94 -34.84
C ASP A 297 -19.90 -27.45 -34.50
N LEU A 298 -19.12 -26.92 -33.56
CA LEU A 298 -19.15 -25.50 -33.20
C LEU A 298 -18.84 -24.59 -34.41
N ARG A 299 -17.81 -24.92 -35.21
CA ARG A 299 -17.49 -24.16 -36.43
C ARG A 299 -18.60 -24.25 -37.48
N SER A 300 -19.26 -25.39 -37.62
CA SER A 300 -20.42 -25.56 -38.52
C SER A 300 -21.60 -24.68 -38.10
N ARG A 301 -21.70 -24.34 -36.81
CA ARG A 301 -22.67 -23.39 -36.23
C ARG A 301 -22.19 -21.94 -36.29
N HIS A 302 -21.19 -21.64 -37.12
CA HIS A 302 -20.63 -20.31 -37.32
C HIS A 302 -19.95 -19.69 -36.09
N ILE A 303 -19.48 -20.52 -35.14
CA ILE A 303 -18.55 -20.05 -34.11
C ILE A 303 -17.21 -19.69 -34.78
N GLN A 304 -16.73 -18.48 -34.47
CA GLN A 304 -15.47 -17.90 -34.96
C GLN A 304 -14.52 -17.59 -33.81
N PRO A 305 -13.24 -17.27 -34.09
CA PRO A 305 -12.36 -16.69 -33.08
C PRO A 305 -12.99 -15.50 -32.35
N GLU A 306 -12.69 -15.37 -31.07
CA GLU A 306 -13.26 -14.36 -30.14
C GLU A 306 -14.74 -14.54 -29.78
N ASP A 307 -15.45 -15.52 -30.36
CA ASP A 307 -16.78 -15.88 -29.91
C ASP A 307 -16.75 -16.57 -28.54
N ARG A 308 -17.88 -16.49 -27.84
CA ARG A 308 -18.05 -17.04 -26.49
C ARG A 308 -19.06 -18.18 -26.51
N VAL A 309 -18.63 -19.34 -26.04
CA VAL A 309 -19.43 -20.55 -25.91
C VAL A 309 -19.64 -20.83 -24.43
N GLY A 310 -20.89 -20.84 -23.99
CA GLY A 310 -21.24 -21.19 -22.62
C GLY A 310 -21.03 -22.68 -22.39
N ILE A 311 -20.58 -23.06 -21.21
CA ILE A 311 -20.52 -24.46 -20.80
C ILE A 311 -21.17 -24.62 -19.42
N CYS A 312 -22.31 -25.29 -19.40
CA CYS A 312 -23.12 -25.55 -18.22
C CYS A 312 -23.16 -27.06 -17.96
N VAL A 313 -22.06 -27.57 -17.42
CA VAL A 313 -21.80 -29.00 -17.28
C VAL A 313 -21.14 -29.24 -15.92
N GLU A 314 -21.69 -30.19 -15.16
CA GLU A 314 -21.04 -30.65 -13.92
C GLU A 314 -19.70 -31.35 -14.22
N ARG A 315 -18.91 -31.64 -13.19
CA ARG A 315 -17.62 -32.32 -13.36
C ARG A 315 -17.82 -33.67 -14.06
N SER A 316 -17.17 -33.86 -15.21
CA SER A 316 -17.21 -35.10 -15.98
C SER A 316 -16.13 -35.16 -17.07
N ILE A 317 -16.06 -36.28 -17.81
CA ILE A 317 -15.23 -36.39 -19.03
C ILE A 317 -15.72 -35.39 -20.10
N GLU A 318 -17.03 -35.22 -20.23
CA GLU A 318 -17.64 -34.28 -21.17
C GLU A 318 -17.22 -32.83 -20.90
N LEU A 319 -17.03 -32.43 -19.64
CA LEU A 319 -16.48 -31.11 -19.32
C LEU A 319 -15.11 -30.90 -19.99
N ALA A 320 -14.21 -31.89 -19.91
CA ALA A 320 -12.90 -31.81 -20.55
C ALA A 320 -13.01 -31.77 -22.09
N ILE A 321 -13.92 -32.56 -22.68
CA ILE A 321 -14.22 -32.52 -24.12
C ILE A 321 -14.72 -31.12 -24.52
N GLY A 322 -15.65 -30.55 -23.74
CA GLY A 322 -16.23 -29.24 -23.95
C GLY A 322 -15.20 -28.13 -23.96
N LEU A 323 -14.34 -28.08 -22.93
CA LEU A 323 -13.28 -27.07 -22.82
C LEU A 323 -12.29 -27.15 -23.99
N LEU A 324 -11.80 -28.36 -24.32
CA LEU A 324 -10.86 -28.54 -25.43
C LEU A 324 -11.52 -28.24 -26.79
N GLY A 325 -12.77 -28.67 -27.00
CA GLY A 325 -13.49 -28.44 -28.23
C GLY A 325 -13.77 -26.95 -28.49
N ILE A 326 -14.13 -26.19 -27.45
CA ILE A 326 -14.30 -24.74 -27.55
C ILE A 326 -12.97 -24.07 -27.94
N LEU A 327 -11.88 -24.42 -27.27
CA LEU A 327 -10.55 -23.86 -27.56
C LEU A 327 -10.08 -24.20 -28.98
N LYS A 328 -10.32 -25.42 -29.45
CA LYS A 328 -10.01 -25.87 -30.82
C LYS A 328 -10.89 -25.22 -31.89
N ALA A 329 -12.08 -24.76 -31.52
CA ALA A 329 -12.92 -23.94 -32.40
C ALA A 329 -12.43 -22.48 -32.50
N GLY A 330 -11.42 -22.09 -31.70
CA GLY A 330 -10.90 -20.72 -31.59
C GLY A 330 -11.69 -19.82 -30.64
N ALA A 331 -12.71 -20.36 -29.97
CA ALA A 331 -13.60 -19.60 -29.09
C ALA A 331 -13.14 -19.61 -27.63
N ALA A 332 -13.69 -18.68 -26.84
CA ALA A 332 -13.54 -18.64 -25.39
C ALA A 332 -14.72 -19.37 -24.72
N TYR A 333 -14.43 -20.18 -23.70
CA TYR A 333 -15.49 -20.83 -22.92
C TYR A 333 -15.94 -19.90 -21.77
N VAL A 334 -17.24 -19.88 -21.52
CA VAL A 334 -17.85 -19.17 -20.39
C VAL A 334 -18.44 -20.23 -19.45
N PRO A 335 -17.79 -20.53 -18.31
CA PRO A 335 -18.29 -21.54 -17.39
C PRO A 335 -19.53 -21.00 -16.66
N ILE A 336 -20.61 -21.77 -16.69
CA ILE A 336 -21.86 -21.47 -15.99
C ILE A 336 -22.15 -22.64 -15.05
N ASP A 337 -22.25 -22.37 -13.75
CA ASP A 337 -22.52 -23.41 -12.77
C ASP A 337 -23.98 -23.86 -12.87
N PRO A 338 -24.27 -25.16 -13.10
CA PRO A 338 -25.64 -25.68 -13.10
C PRO A 338 -26.40 -25.44 -11.80
N SER A 339 -25.71 -25.26 -10.67
CA SER A 339 -26.32 -25.01 -9.37
C SER A 339 -26.80 -23.56 -9.18
N TYR A 340 -26.45 -22.65 -10.09
CA TYR A 340 -26.87 -21.27 -9.98
C TYR A 340 -28.37 -21.09 -10.24
N PRO A 341 -29.02 -20.14 -9.52
CA PRO A 341 -30.37 -19.73 -9.88
C PRO A 341 -30.41 -19.27 -11.33
N ARG A 342 -31.45 -19.67 -12.04
CA ARG A 342 -31.70 -19.33 -13.45
C ARG A 342 -31.39 -17.88 -13.80
N GLU A 343 -31.90 -16.93 -13.03
CA GLU A 343 -31.72 -15.50 -13.31
C GLU A 343 -30.24 -15.10 -13.41
N ARG A 344 -29.39 -15.71 -12.59
CA ARG A 344 -27.93 -15.49 -12.62
C ARG A 344 -27.31 -16.11 -13.86
N SER A 345 -27.72 -17.31 -14.23
CA SER A 345 -27.23 -18.03 -15.40
C SER A 345 -27.63 -17.34 -16.71
N ASP A 346 -28.87 -16.86 -16.80
CA ASP A 346 -29.38 -16.06 -17.92
C ASP A 346 -28.63 -14.72 -18.02
N PHE A 347 -28.43 -14.03 -16.89
CA PHE A 347 -27.67 -12.79 -16.85
C PHE A 347 -26.22 -13.00 -17.33
N MET A 348 -25.51 -14.02 -16.83
CA MET A 348 -24.14 -14.32 -17.25
C MET A 348 -24.06 -14.62 -18.75
N ALA A 349 -24.99 -15.42 -19.27
CA ALA A 349 -25.00 -15.78 -20.68
C ALA A 349 -25.29 -14.56 -21.58
N GLN A 350 -26.19 -13.68 -21.16
CA GLN A 350 -26.55 -12.46 -21.88
C GLN A 350 -25.43 -11.41 -21.84
N ASP A 351 -24.88 -11.12 -20.66
CA ASP A 351 -23.80 -10.15 -20.45
C ASP A 351 -22.53 -10.58 -21.19
N ALA A 352 -22.19 -11.87 -21.13
CA ALA A 352 -21.08 -12.43 -21.89
C ALA A 352 -21.40 -12.60 -23.39
N GLY A 353 -22.63 -12.33 -23.87
CA GLY A 353 -22.99 -12.51 -25.27
C GLY A 353 -22.69 -13.91 -25.79
N VAL A 354 -23.05 -14.94 -25.01
CA VAL A 354 -22.86 -16.36 -25.37
C VAL A 354 -23.64 -16.67 -26.63
N LYS A 355 -22.97 -17.27 -27.63
CA LYS A 355 -23.59 -17.64 -28.91
C LYS A 355 -24.18 -19.04 -28.91
N VAL A 356 -23.57 -19.97 -28.18
CA VAL A 356 -23.97 -21.38 -28.08
C VAL A 356 -23.73 -21.85 -26.66
N LEU A 357 -24.62 -22.68 -26.13
CA LEU A 357 -24.50 -23.27 -24.79
C LEU A 357 -24.27 -24.78 -24.89
N LEU A 358 -23.18 -25.26 -24.28
CA LEU A 358 -22.90 -26.68 -24.10
C LEU A 358 -23.53 -27.17 -22.79
N VAL A 359 -24.23 -28.30 -22.84
CA VAL A 359 -24.84 -28.99 -21.69
C VAL A 359 -24.49 -30.48 -21.73
N ARG A 360 -24.77 -31.21 -20.64
CA ARG A 360 -24.50 -32.65 -20.56
C ARG A 360 -25.78 -33.41 -20.16
N GLY A 361 -26.31 -34.20 -21.09
CA GLY A 361 -27.63 -34.79 -20.96
C GLY A 361 -28.70 -33.70 -21.00
N ALA A 362 -29.97 -34.10 -21.12
CA ALA A 362 -31.09 -33.19 -20.96
C ALA A 362 -31.17 -32.70 -19.49
N ILE A 363 -30.22 -31.84 -19.09
CA ILE A 363 -30.46 -30.83 -18.07
C ILE A 363 -31.70 -30.12 -18.57
N ASP A 364 -32.78 -30.23 -17.80
CA ASP A 364 -34.09 -29.67 -18.05
C ASP A 364 -33.91 -28.39 -18.88
N SER A 365 -34.35 -28.43 -20.14
CA SER A 365 -34.46 -27.25 -21.02
C SER A 365 -35.29 -26.13 -20.37
N GLY A 366 -35.92 -26.45 -19.24
CA GLY A 366 -35.98 -25.63 -18.04
C GLY A 366 -34.88 -24.57 -17.94
N CYS A 367 -33.63 -24.83 -17.54
CA CYS A 367 -32.69 -23.91 -16.86
C CYS A 367 -32.34 -22.54 -17.50
N PHE A 368 -32.66 -22.28 -18.77
CA PHE A 368 -32.30 -21.03 -19.44
C PHE A 368 -33.46 -20.47 -20.26
N ASN A 369 -33.73 -19.16 -20.15
CA ASN A 369 -34.71 -18.46 -20.99
C ASN A 369 -34.00 -17.81 -22.19
N LEU A 370 -33.25 -18.61 -22.95
CA LEU A 370 -32.32 -18.10 -23.94
C LEU A 370 -32.69 -18.59 -25.34
N ASN A 371 -32.87 -17.65 -26.27
CA ASN A 371 -32.97 -17.89 -27.71
C ASN A 371 -31.59 -18.21 -28.32
N MET A 372 -30.82 -19.11 -27.70
CA MET A 372 -29.51 -19.54 -28.21
C MET A 372 -29.48 -21.04 -28.48
N PRO A 373 -28.72 -21.50 -29.49
CA PRO A 373 -28.52 -22.93 -29.73
C PRO A 373 -27.90 -23.63 -28.51
N ILE A 374 -28.47 -24.79 -28.16
CA ILE A 374 -27.95 -25.69 -27.13
C ILE A 374 -27.33 -26.91 -27.82
N VAL A 375 -26.15 -27.34 -27.36
CA VAL A 375 -25.46 -28.55 -27.82
C VAL A 375 -25.28 -29.48 -26.62
N ASP A 376 -25.82 -30.70 -26.72
CA ASP A 376 -25.64 -31.74 -25.72
C ASP A 376 -24.35 -32.53 -26.02
N LEU A 377 -23.43 -32.53 -25.06
CA LEU A 377 -22.15 -33.23 -25.13
C LEU A 377 -22.27 -34.76 -25.16
N LEU A 378 -23.44 -35.33 -24.86
CA LEU A 378 -23.68 -36.78 -24.97
C LEU A 378 -24.15 -37.22 -26.37
N THR A 379 -24.76 -36.33 -27.15
CA THR A 379 -25.47 -36.71 -28.39
C THR A 379 -25.12 -35.87 -29.60
N PHE A 380 -24.14 -34.96 -29.52
CA PHE A 380 -23.79 -34.13 -30.67
C PHE A 380 -23.34 -34.99 -31.86
N GLU A 381 -24.07 -34.88 -32.98
CA GLU A 381 -23.74 -35.59 -34.23
C GLU A 381 -22.63 -34.84 -34.94
N ALA A 382 -21.38 -35.29 -34.77
CA ALA A 382 -20.28 -34.79 -35.58
C ALA A 382 -20.27 -35.51 -36.94
N ALA A 383 -20.63 -34.80 -38.00
CA ALA A 383 -20.24 -35.18 -39.35
C ALA A 383 -18.70 -35.23 -39.38
N GLN A 384 -18.15 -36.39 -39.76
CA GLN A 384 -16.72 -36.67 -39.88
C GLN A 384 -15.96 -35.45 -40.44
N PRO A 385 -15.01 -34.91 -39.66
CA PRO A 385 -13.69 -35.53 -39.63
C PRO A 385 -13.06 -35.65 -38.24
N LEU A 386 -12.22 -36.68 -38.08
CA LEU A 386 -11.27 -36.87 -36.95
C LEU A 386 -10.03 -35.95 -37.06
N ILE A 387 -10.02 -35.05 -38.04
CA ILE A 387 -8.84 -34.29 -38.45
C ILE A 387 -8.67 -33.08 -37.52
N PRO A 388 -7.44 -32.78 -37.07
CA PRO A 388 -7.12 -31.55 -36.33
C PRO A 388 -7.62 -30.30 -37.05
N ILE A 389 -8.04 -29.31 -36.28
CA ILE A 389 -8.42 -28.00 -36.79
C ILE A 389 -7.14 -27.16 -36.84
N PRO A 390 -6.77 -26.59 -37.99
CA PRO A 390 -5.53 -25.84 -38.15
C PRO A 390 -5.51 -24.53 -37.37
#